data_AF-A0A3Q1I0D1-F1
#
_entry.id   AF-A0A3Q1I0D1-F1
#
_cell.length_a   1.000
_cell.length_b   1.000
_cell.length_c   1.000
_cell.angle_alpha   90.00
_cell.angle_beta   90.00
_cell.angle_gamma   90.00
#
_symmetry.space_group_name_H-M   'P 1'
#
loop_
_entity.id
_entity.type
_entity.pdbx_description
1 polymer ?
#
loop_
_entity_poly.entity_id
_entity_poly.type
_entity_poly.pdbx_seq_one_letter_code
_entity_poly.pdbx_strand_id
1 'polypeptide(L)'
;MFITDIRKDFYEVVANQRVALLVASDIDALCACKILQALFHCDQIQYTLVPVTGWQDLGTAFLEHKEQFRYFVLINCGANVDLLEMLQPDDDSIFFICDTHRPVDVVNVYNDTQIKLLIKQDDDLGVPSYDDIFRDDDDEEGDDSGNESDEGSEPSGKRRRFDEGAVERRIERQRARREWEARRREILFDYEQYEYHGTSAAMMFFELAWVLTKDTKDMLWWAVIGLTDQWVHDKITHMKYVTDIATMQRHVSRHNHRNEDEENSLSIDCMRISFEYDLRLTLYQHWSLYESICNSCYTSCSFKLWTLNGQKKLQEFLADMGLPLKQVRQKFNSMDLSIKENLRDVIEESSNKFGMKDIRIQTFGVHFGFKNRFLASDMVHAAAALLESAEKDESNSDNFIKALEALSRSNLERLHSGIDLAKKKLMAIQQTVASCICTNLILSQGPFLYCYLMEGTPDVKLFSKPMALTLLCKYLLKAFVHSTRNKRCKLLPLIMAAPKDVEKGTVIVVGIPPESETSDKKNFFGRAFEKAAESTNSRTLHDHFDTSIIELKSEDRSKFLDALITLLS
;
A
#
# COMPACT_ATOMS: atom_id res chain seq x y z
N MET A 1 17.21 8.19 10.35
CA MET A 1 16.69 9.31 11.17
C MET A 1 15.50 10.01 10.50
N PHE A 2 14.53 10.48 11.29
CA PHE A 2 13.41 11.31 10.78
C PHE A 2 13.86 12.73 10.45
N ILE A 3 13.39 13.24 9.30
CA ILE A 3 13.57 14.64 8.93
C ILE A 3 12.64 15.52 9.78
N THR A 4 13.17 16.63 10.28
CA THR A 4 12.40 17.62 11.05
C THR A 4 11.91 18.79 10.20
N ASP A 5 12.75 19.27 9.26
CA ASP A 5 12.41 20.34 8.33
C ASP A 5 12.55 19.83 6.89
N ILE A 6 11.42 19.44 6.28
CA ILE A 6 11.39 18.88 4.92
C ILE A 6 11.95 19.83 3.85
N ARG A 7 11.97 21.14 4.12
CA ARG A 7 12.57 22.12 3.21
C ARG A 7 14.09 22.11 3.34
N LYS A 8 14.61 22.29 4.56
CA LYS A 8 16.06 22.42 4.78
C LYS A 8 16.81 21.10 4.70
N ASP A 9 16.26 20.07 5.32
CA ASP A 9 16.95 18.78 5.50
C ASP A 9 16.82 17.89 4.24
N PHE A 10 15.86 18.18 3.36
CA PHE A 10 15.65 17.45 2.10
C PHE A 10 15.73 18.34 0.87
N TYR A 11 14.76 19.24 0.67
CA TYR A 11 14.59 19.89 -0.63
C TYR A 11 15.77 20.79 -1.01
N GLU A 12 16.26 21.62 -0.08
CA GLU A 12 17.42 22.49 -0.31
C GLU A 12 18.72 21.67 -0.49
N VAL A 13 18.81 20.47 0.10
CA VAL A 13 19.95 19.56 -0.09
C VAL A 13 20.00 19.03 -1.51
N VAL A 14 18.86 18.59 -2.04
CA VAL A 14 18.78 17.98 -3.39
C VAL A 14 18.71 19.01 -4.52
N ALA A 15 18.37 20.28 -4.22
CA ALA A 15 18.11 21.30 -5.23
C ALA A 15 19.26 21.55 -6.23
N ASN A 16 20.52 21.38 -5.80
CA ASN A 16 21.69 21.59 -6.65
C ASN A 16 22.42 20.28 -7.00
N GLN A 17 21.74 19.15 -6.87
CA GLN A 17 22.33 17.82 -7.02
C GLN A 17 21.67 17.05 -8.17
N ARG A 18 22.32 15.97 -8.60
CA ARG A 18 21.69 14.95 -9.44
C ARG A 18 21.00 13.93 -8.56
N VAL A 19 19.72 13.67 -8.83
CA VAL A 19 18.87 12.83 -7.99
C VAL A 19 18.38 11.61 -8.76
N ALA A 20 18.55 10.43 -8.19
CA ALA A 20 17.89 9.21 -8.66
C ALA A 20 16.56 9.05 -7.92
N LEU A 21 15.45 9.04 -8.65
CA LEU A 21 14.10 8.93 -8.10
C LEU A 21 13.56 7.52 -8.33
N LEU A 22 13.66 6.67 -7.32
CA LEU A 22 13.17 5.29 -7.30
C LEU A 22 11.72 5.28 -6.81
N VAL A 23 10.78 4.85 -7.64
CA VAL A 23 9.34 4.98 -7.35
C VAL A 23 8.64 3.63 -7.43
N ALA A 24 8.01 3.21 -6.34
CA ALA A 24 7.19 2.00 -6.30
C ALA A 24 5.98 2.08 -7.24
N SER A 25 5.50 0.92 -7.68
CA SER A 25 4.39 0.80 -8.63
C SER A 25 3.02 0.78 -7.93
N ASP A 26 2.66 1.88 -7.26
CA ASP A 26 1.33 2.12 -6.70
C ASP A 26 0.82 3.55 -6.97
N ILE A 27 -0.47 3.81 -6.73
CA ILE A 27 -1.10 5.06 -7.18
C ILE A 27 -0.70 6.24 -6.27
N ASP A 28 -0.51 5.99 -4.97
CA ASP A 28 0.01 7.02 -4.06
C ASP A 28 1.44 7.41 -4.45
N ALA A 29 2.29 6.44 -4.80
CA ALA A 29 3.65 6.68 -5.29
C ALA A 29 3.67 7.46 -6.62
N LEU A 30 2.78 7.13 -7.56
CA LEU A 30 2.62 7.88 -8.80
C LEU A 30 2.23 9.34 -8.51
N CYS A 31 1.29 9.57 -7.60
CA CYS A 31 0.85 10.91 -7.22
C CYS A 31 1.97 11.71 -6.53
N ALA A 32 2.66 11.09 -5.57
CA ALA A 32 3.84 11.62 -4.91
C ALA A 32 4.94 12.02 -5.91
N CYS A 33 5.23 11.12 -6.86
CA CYS A 33 6.18 11.35 -7.94
C CYS A 33 5.77 12.55 -8.80
N LYS A 34 4.49 12.67 -9.23
CA LYS A 34 4.01 13.83 -10.01
C LYS A 34 4.23 15.16 -9.29
N ILE A 35 3.95 15.21 -7.98
CA ILE A 35 4.14 16.42 -7.17
C ILE A 35 5.63 16.79 -7.15
N LEU A 36 6.50 15.82 -6.84
CA LEU A 36 7.94 16.06 -6.74
C LEU A 36 8.55 16.42 -8.11
N GLN A 37 8.16 15.75 -9.18
CA GLN A 37 8.57 16.08 -10.56
C GLN A 37 8.20 17.52 -10.94
N ALA A 38 7.00 17.98 -10.57
CA ALA A 38 6.58 19.35 -10.83
C ALA A 38 7.43 20.36 -10.04
N LEU A 39 7.75 20.07 -8.78
CA LEU A 39 8.67 20.89 -7.99
C LEU A 39 10.09 20.91 -8.58
N PHE A 40 10.63 19.76 -8.97
CA PHE A 40 11.95 19.64 -9.60
C PHE A 40 12.00 20.38 -10.94
N HIS A 41 10.91 20.33 -11.71
CA HIS A 41 10.82 21.08 -12.95
C HIS A 41 10.82 22.59 -12.73
N CYS A 42 10.10 23.09 -11.71
CA CYS A 42 10.10 24.51 -11.36
C CYS A 42 11.50 25.03 -11.01
N ASP A 43 12.31 24.23 -10.31
CA ASP A 43 13.65 24.61 -9.86
C ASP A 43 14.79 24.07 -10.73
N GLN A 44 14.46 23.46 -11.88
CA GLN A 44 15.41 22.91 -12.85
C GLN A 44 16.37 21.87 -12.24
N ILE A 45 15.89 21.11 -11.25
CA ILE A 45 16.65 20.06 -10.58
C ILE A 45 16.81 18.89 -11.55
N GLN A 46 18.04 18.42 -11.74
CA GLN A 46 18.33 17.29 -12.63
C GLN A 46 18.03 15.97 -11.90
N TYR A 47 17.10 15.18 -12.44
CA TYR A 47 16.75 13.89 -11.88
C TYR A 47 16.56 12.82 -12.96
N THR A 48 16.69 11.56 -12.55
CA THR A 48 16.32 10.37 -13.34
C THR A 48 15.20 9.63 -12.62
N LEU A 49 14.07 9.43 -13.29
CA LEU A 49 12.95 8.63 -12.79
C LEU A 49 13.18 7.15 -13.11
N VAL A 50 13.14 6.31 -12.09
CA VAL A 50 13.31 4.85 -12.21
C VAL A 50 12.14 4.14 -11.51
N PRO A 51 11.17 3.63 -12.28
CA PRO A 51 10.09 2.81 -11.74
C PRO A 51 10.63 1.49 -11.21
N VAL A 52 10.17 1.07 -10.03
CA VAL A 52 10.53 -0.23 -9.42
C VAL A 52 9.27 -1.00 -9.04
N THR A 53 9.22 -2.29 -9.33
CA THR A 53 8.05 -3.14 -9.01
C THR A 53 8.24 -3.99 -7.75
N GLY A 54 9.49 -4.21 -7.35
CA GLY A 54 9.87 -5.01 -6.19
C GLY A 54 11.33 -4.78 -5.78
N TRP A 55 11.78 -5.57 -4.80
CA TRP A 55 13.11 -5.50 -4.21
C TRP A 55 14.22 -5.87 -5.18
N GLN A 56 14.01 -6.88 -6.04
CA GLN A 56 14.99 -7.26 -7.07
C GLN A 56 15.21 -6.15 -8.10
N ASP A 57 14.11 -5.53 -8.56
CA ASP A 57 14.16 -4.38 -9.46
C ASP A 57 14.87 -3.20 -8.81
N LEU A 58 14.58 -2.92 -7.54
CA LEU A 58 15.22 -1.84 -6.78
C LEU A 58 16.72 -2.07 -6.63
N GLY A 59 17.16 -3.27 -6.24
CA GLY A 59 18.57 -3.61 -6.12
C GLY A 59 19.31 -3.51 -7.47
N THR A 60 18.69 -4.00 -8.55
CA THR A 60 19.25 -3.89 -9.90
C THR A 60 19.37 -2.43 -10.34
N ALA A 61 18.30 -1.65 -10.15
CA ALA A 61 18.28 -0.23 -10.47
C ALA A 61 19.33 0.56 -9.67
N PHE A 62 19.50 0.24 -8.38
CA PHE A 62 20.53 0.87 -7.56
C PHE A 62 21.94 0.57 -8.09
N LEU A 63 22.25 -0.69 -8.38
CA LEU A 63 23.57 -1.08 -8.93
C LEU A 63 23.89 -0.40 -10.26
N GLU A 64 22.88 -0.18 -11.11
CA GLU A 64 23.04 0.53 -12.39
C GLU A 64 23.32 2.04 -12.23
N HIS A 65 22.86 2.63 -11.12
CA HIS A 65 22.84 4.08 -10.90
C HIS A 65 23.80 4.56 -9.78
N LYS A 66 24.35 3.66 -8.96
CA LYS A 66 25.15 4.03 -7.78
C LYS A 66 26.41 4.84 -8.10
N GLU A 67 27.03 4.59 -9.25
CA GLU A 67 28.26 5.30 -9.67
C GLU A 67 27.98 6.72 -10.18
N GLN A 68 26.75 7.00 -10.64
CA GLN A 68 26.38 8.29 -11.23
C GLN A 68 25.63 9.20 -10.25
N PHE A 69 25.07 8.64 -9.17
CA PHE A 69 24.20 9.35 -8.24
C PHE A 69 24.65 9.13 -6.80
N ARG A 70 24.74 10.24 -6.06
CA ARG A 70 24.96 10.24 -4.62
C ARG A 70 23.65 10.35 -3.83
N TYR A 71 22.63 10.97 -4.43
CA TYR A 71 21.36 11.26 -3.76
C TYR A 71 20.24 10.42 -4.37
N PHE A 72 19.64 9.59 -3.54
CA PHE A 72 18.53 8.71 -3.89
C PHE A 72 17.28 9.16 -3.16
N VAL A 73 16.17 9.24 -3.89
CA VAL A 73 14.84 9.48 -3.32
C VAL A 73 14.00 8.24 -3.61
N LEU A 74 13.56 7.57 -2.55
CA LEU A 74 12.70 6.39 -2.62
C LEU A 74 11.27 6.80 -2.25
N ILE A 75 10.32 6.47 -3.11
CA ILE A 75 8.89 6.73 -2.89
C ILE A 75 8.14 5.40 -2.77
N ASN A 76 7.48 5.19 -1.62
CA ASN A 76 6.73 3.99 -1.26
C ASN A 76 7.54 2.68 -1.30
N CYS A 77 8.83 2.77 -1.04
CA CYS A 77 9.70 1.62 -0.83
C CYS A 77 10.87 1.96 0.09
N GLY A 78 11.43 0.93 0.74
CA GLY A 78 12.68 1.00 1.49
C GLY A 78 12.56 1.31 2.98
N ALA A 79 11.39 1.70 3.52
CA ALA A 79 11.31 2.00 4.96
C ALA A 79 11.28 0.75 5.85
N ASN A 80 10.70 -0.35 5.39
CA ASN A 80 10.39 -1.56 6.17
C ASN A 80 11.47 -2.65 6.13
N VAL A 81 12.66 -2.36 5.61
CA VAL A 81 13.82 -3.27 5.58
C VAL A 81 15.08 -2.50 5.95
N ASP A 82 16.11 -3.17 6.46
CA ASP A 82 17.45 -2.58 6.56
C ASP A 82 17.98 -2.27 5.15
N LEU A 83 17.87 -1.00 4.76
CA LEU A 83 18.20 -0.57 3.40
C LEU A 83 19.71 -0.59 3.17
N LEU A 84 20.50 -0.36 4.21
CA LEU A 84 21.97 -0.30 4.11
C LEU A 84 22.54 -1.72 3.97
N GLU A 85 22.02 -2.68 4.73
CA GLU A 85 22.39 -4.09 4.58
C GLU A 85 21.99 -4.61 3.18
N MET A 86 20.80 -4.24 2.71
CA MET A 86 20.28 -4.69 1.42
C MET A 86 21.08 -4.16 0.23
N LEU A 87 21.38 -2.85 0.22
CA LEU A 87 21.97 -2.19 -0.95
C LEU A 87 23.50 -2.10 -0.91
N GLN A 88 24.11 -2.22 0.27
CA GLN A 88 25.55 -2.03 0.49
C GLN A 88 26.09 -0.78 -0.23
N PRO A 89 25.55 0.40 0.07
CA PRO A 89 25.93 1.64 -0.60
C PRO A 89 27.29 2.16 -0.12
N ASP A 90 27.88 3.08 -0.88
CA ASP A 90 29.06 3.83 -0.44
C ASP A 90 28.69 4.81 0.69
N ASP A 91 29.63 5.08 1.61
CA ASP A 91 29.41 5.88 2.82
C ASP A 91 28.89 7.31 2.54
N ASP A 92 29.12 7.85 1.35
CA ASP A 92 28.68 9.19 0.96
C ASP A 92 27.29 9.23 0.33
N SER A 93 26.70 8.08 0.01
CA SER A 93 25.35 7.94 -0.54
C SER A 93 24.29 8.35 0.48
N ILE A 94 23.34 9.18 0.07
CA ILE A 94 22.24 9.65 0.93
C ILE A 94 20.90 9.19 0.36
N PHE A 95 20.08 8.58 1.21
CA PHE A 95 18.77 8.04 0.90
C PHE A 95 17.67 8.85 1.59
N PHE A 96 16.83 9.48 0.80
CA PHE A 96 15.59 10.11 1.26
C PHE A 96 14.42 9.17 1.04
N ILE A 97 13.82 8.66 2.10
CA ILE A 97 12.77 7.64 2.03
C ILE A 97 11.43 8.26 2.40
N CYS A 98 10.56 8.44 1.42
CA CYS A 98 9.16 8.82 1.61
C CYS A 98 8.28 7.60 1.37
N ASP A 99 8.07 6.81 2.41
CA ASP A 99 7.41 5.52 2.32
C ASP A 99 6.30 5.39 3.37
N THR A 100 5.17 4.82 2.95
CA THR A 100 4.01 4.57 3.79
C THR A 100 4.08 3.25 4.54
N HIS A 101 4.91 2.28 4.12
CA HIS A 101 4.98 0.96 4.77
C HIS A 101 5.44 1.07 6.23
N ARG A 102 4.80 0.30 7.10
CA ARG A 102 5.10 0.21 8.53
C ARG A 102 5.10 -1.26 8.98
N PRO A 103 5.88 -1.61 10.00
CA PRO A 103 6.80 -0.76 10.76
C PRO A 103 8.02 -0.31 9.95
N VAL A 104 8.68 0.76 10.40
CA VAL A 104 9.93 1.23 9.80
C VAL A 104 11.05 0.38 10.41
N ASP A 105 11.97 -0.11 9.59
CA ASP A 105 13.12 -0.85 10.09
C ASP A 105 13.91 -0.02 11.11
N VAL A 106 14.33 -0.64 12.21
CA VAL A 106 14.98 0.05 13.32
C VAL A 106 16.33 0.65 12.92
N VAL A 107 17.08 0.02 12.00
CA VAL A 107 18.34 0.54 11.50
C VAL A 107 18.10 1.82 10.70
N ASN A 108 17.06 1.85 9.88
CA ASN A 108 16.67 3.07 9.16
C ASN A 108 16.27 4.22 10.10
N VAL A 109 15.62 3.91 11.22
CA VAL A 109 15.23 4.91 12.22
C VAL A 109 16.46 5.53 12.88
N TYR A 110 17.37 4.70 13.39
CA TYR A 110 18.51 5.11 14.20
C TYR A 110 19.76 5.48 13.38
N ASN A 111 19.77 5.26 12.07
CA ASN A 111 20.85 5.73 11.21
C ASN A 111 20.77 7.25 10.97
N ASP A 112 21.77 7.99 11.45
CA ASP A 112 21.80 9.46 11.35
C ASP A 112 22.63 9.98 10.18
N THR A 113 23.36 9.11 9.47
CA THR A 113 24.30 9.48 8.42
C THR A 113 23.65 9.48 7.04
N GLN A 114 23.24 8.30 6.56
CA GLN A 114 22.84 8.07 5.18
C GLN A 114 21.32 8.03 5.00
N ILE A 115 20.56 7.56 6.00
CA ILE A 115 19.11 7.37 5.90
C ILE A 115 18.34 8.57 6.46
N LYS A 116 17.52 9.19 5.61
CA LYS A 116 16.68 10.35 5.92
C LYS A 116 15.21 10.02 5.64
N LEU A 117 14.44 9.79 6.69
CA LEU A 117 13.03 9.41 6.60
C LEU A 117 12.13 10.64 6.46
N LEU A 118 11.44 10.73 5.32
CA LEU A 118 10.40 11.71 5.01
C LEU A 118 9.03 11.21 5.49
N ILE A 119 8.94 11.00 6.81
CA ILE A 119 7.75 10.45 7.49
C ILE A 119 7.30 11.45 8.55
N LYS A 120 5.97 11.65 8.66
CA LYS A 120 5.38 12.53 9.67
C LYS A 120 5.57 11.94 11.07
N GLN A 121 6.18 12.71 11.98
CA GLN A 121 6.51 12.26 13.34
C GLN A 121 5.28 12.03 14.24
N ASP A 122 4.11 12.58 13.86
CA ASP A 122 2.86 12.42 14.59
C ASP A 122 2.22 11.03 14.40
N ASP A 123 2.72 10.21 13.45
CA ASP A 123 2.32 8.80 13.38
C ASP A 123 2.83 8.09 14.64
N ASP A 124 1.98 7.42 15.42
CA ASP A 124 2.43 6.59 16.55
C ASP A 124 3.15 5.34 16.02
N LEU A 125 4.48 5.47 15.86
CA LEU A 125 5.30 4.46 15.19
C LEU A 125 5.69 3.29 16.09
N GLY A 126 5.54 3.41 17.42
CA GLY A 126 5.88 2.35 18.38
C GLY A 126 7.33 1.86 18.31
N VAL A 127 8.28 2.72 17.92
CA VAL A 127 9.69 2.33 17.74
C VAL A 127 10.31 1.91 19.09
N PRO A 128 10.98 0.75 19.18
CA PRO A 128 11.71 0.33 20.39
C PRO A 128 12.83 1.29 20.77
N SER A 129 13.17 1.36 22.06
CA SER A 129 14.30 2.18 22.56
C SER A 129 15.65 1.66 22.05
N TYR A 130 16.59 2.56 21.74
CA TYR A 130 17.92 2.21 21.24
C TYR A 130 18.63 1.17 22.12
N ASP A 131 18.67 1.40 23.44
CA ASP A 131 19.37 0.55 24.43
C ASP A 131 18.82 -0.90 24.50
N ASP A 132 17.58 -1.12 24.04
CA ASP A 132 16.95 -2.44 24.04
C ASP A 132 17.32 -3.28 22.81
N ILE A 133 17.78 -2.63 21.73
CA ILE A 133 18.00 -3.26 20.42
C ILE A 133 19.42 -3.10 19.88
N PHE A 134 20.17 -2.08 20.31
CA PHE A 134 21.56 -1.84 19.98
C PHE A 134 22.41 -1.85 21.25
N ARG A 135 23.68 -2.21 21.11
CA ARG A 135 24.65 -2.24 22.19
C ARG A 135 25.96 -1.67 21.65
N ASP A 136 26.62 -0.83 22.43
CA ASP A 136 27.90 -0.25 22.04
C ASP A 136 28.98 -1.36 22.02
N ASP A 137 29.67 -1.48 20.89
CA ASP A 137 30.74 -2.47 20.65
C ASP A 137 31.95 -2.31 21.59
N ASP A 138 32.01 -1.23 22.39
CA ASP A 138 33.02 -1.02 23.43
C ASP A 138 32.95 -2.08 24.57
N ASP A 139 31.88 -2.86 24.64
CA ASP A 139 31.77 -4.05 25.50
C ASP A 139 32.40 -5.33 24.86
N GLU A 140 32.73 -5.31 23.56
CA GLU A 140 33.22 -6.48 22.81
C GLU A 140 34.75 -6.60 22.74
N GLU A 141 35.52 -5.51 22.79
CA GLU A 141 37.00 -5.54 22.69
C GLU A 141 37.73 -5.96 23.99
N GLY A 142 37.01 -6.43 25.01
CA GLY A 142 37.60 -6.92 26.25
C GLY A 142 38.05 -8.39 26.23
N ASP A 143 37.76 -9.13 25.16
CA ASP A 143 37.90 -10.60 25.11
C ASP A 143 38.80 -11.05 23.93
N ASP A 144 40.10 -10.66 23.91
CA ASP A 144 41.21 -11.56 23.49
C ASP A 144 42.64 -10.94 23.56
N SER A 145 43.19 -10.66 24.75
CA SER A 145 44.67 -10.53 24.89
C SER A 145 45.23 -11.33 26.07
N GLY A 146 44.68 -12.53 26.25
CA GLY A 146 45.11 -13.51 27.23
C GLY A 146 46.31 -14.36 26.81
N ASN A 147 47.29 -13.80 26.08
CA ASN A 147 48.68 -14.27 25.99
C ASN A 147 48.89 -15.79 25.72
N GLU A 148 48.62 -16.25 24.49
CA GLU A 148 49.32 -17.43 23.93
C GLU A 148 50.59 -16.98 23.19
N SER A 149 51.63 -16.66 23.96
CA SER A 149 53.00 -16.66 23.46
C SER A 149 53.71 -17.87 24.07
N ASP A 150 53.50 -19.03 23.45
CA ASP A 150 54.33 -20.21 23.67
C ASP A 150 55.59 -20.07 22.82
N GLU A 151 56.69 -19.63 23.45
CA GLU A 151 58.03 -20.08 23.07
C GLU A 151 59.00 -19.89 24.25
N GLY A 152 59.12 -20.96 25.04
CA GLY A 152 60.31 -21.33 25.79
C GLY A 152 60.66 -20.50 27.04
N SER A 153 60.41 -21.06 28.24
CA SER A 153 61.36 -21.12 29.38
C SER A 153 60.72 -21.68 30.66
N GLU A 154 61.17 -22.88 31.05
CA GLU A 154 61.24 -23.52 32.38
C GLU A 154 60.06 -23.57 33.40
N PRO A 155 59.90 -24.70 34.11
CA PRO A 155 58.81 -24.90 35.05
C PRO A 155 59.15 -24.33 36.43
N SER A 156 58.76 -23.09 36.73
CA SER A 156 58.76 -22.60 38.11
C SER A 156 57.37 -22.70 38.73
N GLY A 157 57.25 -23.56 39.74
CA GLY A 157 56.03 -23.79 40.50
C GLY A 157 55.60 -22.55 41.28
N LYS A 158 54.66 -21.79 40.73
CA LYS A 158 53.74 -20.93 41.49
C LYS A 158 52.33 -21.24 41.03
N ARG A 159 51.52 -21.82 41.92
CA ARG A 159 50.07 -22.01 41.73
C ARG A 159 49.47 -20.68 41.25
N ARG A 160 49.04 -20.61 39.98
CA ARG A 160 48.15 -19.56 39.48
C ARG A 160 46.91 -19.58 40.38
N ARG A 161 46.73 -18.54 41.18
CA ARG A 161 45.52 -18.35 41.97
C ARG A 161 44.41 -18.15 40.94
N PHE A 162 43.55 -19.16 40.75
CA PHE A 162 42.34 -19.04 39.95
C PHE A 162 41.55 -17.87 40.54
N ASP A 163 41.43 -16.77 39.80
CA ASP A 163 40.61 -15.64 40.23
C ASP A 163 39.15 -16.02 39.99
N GLU A 164 38.55 -16.73 40.96
CA GLU A 164 37.13 -17.10 40.92
C GLU A 164 36.25 -15.88 40.63
N GLY A 165 36.62 -14.68 41.10
CA GLY A 165 35.90 -13.44 40.82
C GLY A 165 36.01 -12.94 39.37
N ALA A 166 37.07 -13.29 38.62
CA ALA A 166 37.13 -13.00 37.18
C ALA A 166 36.23 -13.95 36.38
N VAL A 167 36.18 -15.23 36.77
CA VAL A 167 35.30 -16.23 36.15
C VAL A 167 33.83 -15.91 36.43
N GLU A 168 33.50 -15.52 37.66
CA GLU A 168 32.13 -15.13 38.07
C GLU A 168 31.65 -13.89 37.30
N ARG A 169 32.49 -12.85 37.16
CA ARG A 169 32.18 -11.66 36.34
C ARG A 169 31.98 -12.00 34.87
N ARG A 170 32.75 -12.96 34.32
CA ARG A 170 32.58 -13.41 32.92
C ARG A 170 31.26 -14.14 32.74
N ILE A 171 30.87 -15.00 33.68
CA ILE A 171 29.59 -15.73 33.66
C ILE A 171 28.41 -14.76 33.80
N GLU A 172 28.51 -13.76 34.69
CA GLU A 172 27.47 -12.74 34.87
C GLU A 172 27.28 -11.89 33.61
N ARG A 173 28.36 -11.47 32.94
CA ARG A 173 28.29 -10.76 31.65
C ARG A 173 27.68 -11.61 30.54
N GLN A 174 28.07 -12.88 30.44
CA GLN A 174 27.48 -13.81 29.47
C GLN A 174 25.99 -14.05 29.73
N ARG A 175 25.58 -14.15 30.99
CA ARG A 175 24.18 -14.28 31.37
C ARG A 175 23.40 -13.01 31.00
N ALA A 176 23.92 -11.84 31.35
CA ALA A 176 23.32 -10.56 30.97
C ALA A 176 23.19 -10.42 29.44
N ARG A 177 24.21 -10.85 28.67
CA ARG A 177 24.17 -10.88 27.20
C ARG A 177 23.05 -11.78 26.67
N ARG A 178 22.94 -13.02 27.17
CA ARG A 178 21.87 -13.94 26.76
C ARG A 178 20.47 -13.43 27.11
N GLU A 179 20.33 -12.83 28.30
CA GLU A 179 19.06 -12.24 28.73
C GLU A 179 18.69 -11.02 27.86
N TRP A 180 19.67 -10.19 27.49
CA TRP A 180 19.46 -9.07 26.57
C TRP A 180 19.13 -9.55 25.15
N GLU A 181 19.85 -10.52 24.59
CA GLU A 181 19.56 -11.11 23.27
C GLU A 181 18.18 -11.79 23.22
N ALA A 182 17.73 -12.37 24.34
CA ALA A 182 16.38 -12.91 24.45
C ALA A 182 15.32 -11.79 24.44
N ARG A 183 15.51 -10.73 25.25
CA ARG A 183 14.62 -9.56 25.29
C ARG A 183 14.57 -8.83 23.94
N ARG A 184 15.72 -8.59 23.31
CA ARG A 184 15.81 -7.97 21.98
C ARG A 184 14.99 -8.73 20.94
N ARG A 185 15.07 -10.07 20.93
CA ARG A 185 14.29 -10.90 19.99
C ARG A 185 12.79 -10.79 20.23
N GLU A 186 12.36 -10.72 21.49
CA GLU A 186 10.95 -10.54 21.83
C GLU A 186 10.43 -9.16 21.40
N ILE A 187 11.20 -8.10 21.71
CA ILE A 187 10.86 -6.72 21.33
C ILE A 187 10.77 -6.54 19.82
N LEU A 188 11.77 -7.03 19.07
CA LEU A 188 11.75 -6.95 17.60
C LEU A 188 10.63 -7.78 17.02
N PHE A 189 10.37 -8.96 17.58
CA PHE A 189 9.25 -9.79 17.13
C PHE A 189 7.90 -9.08 17.29
N ASP A 190 7.65 -8.45 18.44
CA ASP A 190 6.42 -7.71 18.70
C ASP A 190 6.30 -6.46 17.83
N TYR A 191 7.42 -5.76 17.59
CA TYR A 191 7.49 -4.59 16.72
C TYR A 191 7.14 -4.92 15.27
N GLU A 192 7.72 -6.01 14.75
CA GLU A 192 7.63 -6.42 13.34
C GLU A 192 6.47 -7.39 13.06
N GLN A 193 5.70 -7.74 14.09
CA GLN A 193 4.61 -8.72 13.99
C GLN A 193 3.54 -8.32 12.96
N TYR A 194 3.27 -7.02 12.84
CA TYR A 194 2.15 -6.50 12.07
C TYR A 194 2.55 -5.41 11.10
N GLU A 195 2.24 -5.62 9.82
CA GLU A 195 2.38 -4.65 8.76
C GLU A 195 1.16 -3.74 8.67
N TYR A 196 1.37 -2.46 8.38
CA TYR A 196 0.32 -1.48 8.10
C TYR A 196 0.85 -0.32 7.27
N HIS A 197 0.01 0.66 6.95
CA HIS A 197 0.44 1.88 6.27
C HIS A 197 0.20 3.14 7.10
N GLY A 198 1.16 4.06 7.02
CA GLY A 198 1.10 5.41 7.59
C GLY A 198 0.44 6.43 6.65
N THR A 199 0.75 7.70 6.87
CA THR A 199 0.24 8.82 6.06
C THR A 199 0.72 8.76 4.61
N SER A 200 -0.17 9.07 3.65
CA SER A 200 0.11 9.06 2.20
C SER A 200 1.36 9.85 1.82
N ALA A 201 2.19 9.26 0.96
CA ALA A 201 3.41 9.91 0.44
C ALA A 201 3.07 11.14 -0.42
N ALA A 202 1.97 11.10 -1.16
CA ALA A 202 1.51 12.24 -1.94
C ALA A 202 1.12 13.43 -1.05
N MET A 203 0.53 13.17 0.12
CA MET A 203 0.26 14.22 1.11
C MET A 203 1.56 14.84 1.65
N MET A 204 2.59 14.03 1.94
CA MET A 204 3.90 14.53 2.43
C MET A 204 4.56 15.49 1.42
N PHE A 205 4.61 15.12 0.14
CA PHE A 205 5.18 16.00 -0.89
C PHE A 205 4.29 17.20 -1.20
N PHE A 206 2.98 17.11 -1.00
CA PHE A 206 2.10 18.29 -1.07
C PHE A 206 2.34 19.27 0.08
N GLU A 207 2.56 18.78 1.30
CA GLU A 207 2.99 19.61 2.42
C GLU A 207 4.32 20.32 2.11
N LEU A 208 5.29 19.61 1.52
CA LEU A 208 6.52 20.25 1.02
C LEU A 208 6.24 21.35 -0.01
N ALA A 209 5.40 21.07 -1.02
CA ALA A 209 5.03 22.07 -2.04
C ALA A 209 4.41 23.32 -1.39
N TRP A 210 3.59 23.13 -0.35
CA TRP A 210 2.98 24.22 0.41
C TRP A 210 4.01 25.01 1.23
N VAL A 211 4.95 24.35 1.90
CA VAL A 211 6.07 25.00 2.63
C VAL A 211 6.94 25.83 1.68
N LEU A 212 7.11 25.37 0.43
CA LEU A 212 7.83 26.09 -0.61
C LEU A 212 7.00 27.18 -1.29
N THR A 213 5.72 27.36 -0.94
CA THR A 213 4.76 28.27 -1.59
C THR A 213 4.59 28.01 -3.11
N LYS A 214 4.75 26.76 -3.53
CA LYS A 214 4.63 26.28 -4.93
C LYS A 214 3.46 25.33 -5.12
N ASP A 215 2.55 25.26 -4.16
CA ASP A 215 1.36 24.41 -4.21
C ASP A 215 0.37 24.86 -5.31
N THR A 216 0.16 23.97 -6.27
CA THR A 216 -0.79 24.13 -7.38
C THR A 216 -2.05 23.28 -7.15
N LYS A 217 -3.13 23.57 -7.89
CA LYS A 217 -4.36 22.75 -7.81
C LYS A 217 -4.13 21.32 -8.28
N ASP A 218 -3.27 21.13 -9.28
CA ASP A 218 -2.89 19.80 -9.76
C ASP A 218 -2.22 18.97 -8.65
N MET A 219 -1.25 19.57 -7.93
CA MET A 219 -0.58 18.90 -6.81
C MET A 219 -1.56 18.54 -5.68
N LEU A 220 -2.49 19.43 -5.36
CA LEU A 220 -3.54 19.15 -4.38
C LEU A 220 -4.43 17.98 -4.84
N TRP A 221 -4.78 17.93 -6.13
CA TRP A 221 -5.56 16.83 -6.68
C TRP A 221 -4.82 15.50 -6.66
N TRP A 222 -3.53 15.50 -7.00
CA TRP A 222 -2.70 14.30 -6.89
C TRP A 222 -2.59 13.82 -5.43
N ALA A 223 -2.43 14.72 -4.46
CA ALA A 223 -2.43 14.36 -3.04
C ALA A 223 -3.76 13.71 -2.59
N VAL A 224 -4.89 14.26 -3.06
CA VAL A 224 -6.22 13.68 -2.82
C VAL A 224 -6.37 12.29 -3.45
N ILE A 225 -5.85 12.08 -4.66
CA ILE A 225 -5.85 10.76 -5.32
C ILE A 225 -5.00 9.76 -4.51
N GLY A 226 -3.81 10.14 -4.05
CA GLY A 226 -2.93 9.29 -3.24
C GLY A 226 -3.58 8.86 -1.90
N LEU A 227 -4.23 9.79 -1.20
CA LEU A 227 -5.03 9.45 -0.01
C LEU A 227 -6.20 8.50 -0.34
N THR A 228 -6.86 8.73 -1.47
CA THR A 228 -8.00 7.90 -1.91
C THR A 228 -7.53 6.51 -2.30
N ASP A 229 -6.32 6.34 -2.83
CA ASP A 229 -5.72 5.03 -3.12
C ASP A 229 -5.61 4.17 -1.86
N GLN A 230 -5.06 4.73 -0.78
CA GLN A 230 -4.94 4.04 0.49
C GLN A 230 -6.30 3.59 1.03
N TRP A 231 -7.36 4.36 0.81
CA TRP A 231 -8.71 4.00 1.22
C TRP A 231 -9.35 2.93 0.32
N VAL A 232 -9.28 3.09 -1.01
CA VAL A 232 -9.83 2.14 -1.99
C VAL A 232 -9.21 0.76 -1.84
N HIS A 233 -7.90 0.70 -1.59
CA HIS A 233 -7.18 -0.54 -1.36
C HIS A 233 -7.17 -0.99 0.10
N ASP A 234 -7.98 -0.41 1.01
CA ASP A 234 -8.06 -0.74 2.44
C ASP A 234 -6.67 -0.86 3.12
N LYS A 235 -5.76 0.09 2.85
CA LYS A 235 -4.43 0.19 3.49
C LYS A 235 -4.49 0.93 4.83
N ILE A 236 -5.44 1.86 4.98
CA ILE A 236 -5.62 2.67 6.18
C ILE A 236 -7.02 2.47 6.79
N THR A 237 -7.15 2.79 8.08
CA THR A 237 -8.43 2.73 8.78
C THR A 237 -9.38 3.84 8.33
N HIS A 238 -10.69 3.64 8.53
CA HIS A 238 -11.69 4.67 8.24
C HIS A 238 -11.46 5.95 9.05
N MET A 239 -11.03 5.82 10.31
CA MET A 239 -10.74 6.98 11.17
C MET A 239 -9.57 7.80 10.64
N LYS A 240 -8.49 7.13 10.19
CA LYS A 240 -7.35 7.80 9.56
C LYS A 240 -7.78 8.52 8.29
N TYR A 241 -8.53 7.85 7.41
CA TYR A 241 -9.04 8.46 6.18
C TYR A 241 -9.87 9.73 6.44
N VAL A 242 -10.80 9.70 7.41
CA VAL A 242 -11.62 10.88 7.75
C VAL A 242 -10.76 12.03 8.29
N THR A 243 -9.75 11.71 9.10
CA THR A 243 -8.81 12.71 9.66
C THR A 243 -8.00 13.37 8.55
N ASP A 244 -7.46 12.57 7.64
CA ASP A 244 -6.63 13.03 6.52
C ASP A 244 -7.47 13.79 5.48
N ILE A 245 -8.71 13.38 5.24
CA ILE A 245 -9.68 14.13 4.44
C ILE A 245 -9.94 15.52 5.02
N ALA A 246 -10.13 15.64 6.33
CA ALA A 246 -10.37 16.93 6.96
C ALA A 246 -9.18 17.87 6.74
N THR A 247 -7.95 17.33 6.76
CA THR A 247 -6.74 18.10 6.42
C THR A 247 -6.74 18.53 4.96
N MET A 248 -7.03 17.64 4.02
CA MET A 248 -7.13 18.00 2.60
C MET A 248 -8.25 19.02 2.32
N GLN A 249 -9.38 18.94 3.05
CA GLN A 249 -10.48 19.89 2.91
C GLN A 249 -10.08 21.32 3.30
N ARG A 250 -9.20 21.49 4.30
CA ARG A 250 -8.64 22.80 4.65
C ARG A 250 -7.84 23.38 3.49
N HIS A 251 -7.03 22.55 2.82
CA HIS A 251 -6.27 22.98 1.64
C HIS A 251 -7.16 23.31 0.45
N VAL A 252 -8.20 22.51 0.17
CA VAL A 252 -9.18 22.82 -0.88
C VAL A 252 -9.86 24.17 -0.62
N SER A 253 -10.28 24.41 0.62
CA SER A 253 -10.90 25.70 1.01
C SER A 253 -9.93 26.86 0.83
N ARG A 254 -8.66 26.70 1.21
CA ARG A 254 -7.59 27.68 1.01
C ARG A 254 -7.37 28.01 -0.48
N HIS A 255 -7.29 26.99 -1.33
CA HIS A 255 -7.12 27.20 -2.78
C HIS A 255 -8.35 27.84 -3.43
N ASN A 256 -9.55 27.55 -2.95
CA ASN A 256 -10.77 28.17 -3.46
C ASN A 256 -10.83 29.65 -3.12
N HIS A 257 -10.46 30.05 -1.90
CA HIS A 257 -10.34 31.47 -1.55
C HIS A 257 -9.30 32.21 -2.40
N ARG A 258 -8.13 31.58 -2.62
CA ARG A 258 -7.06 32.12 -3.48
C ARG A 258 -7.48 32.32 -4.95
N ASN A 259 -8.58 31.72 -5.41
CA ASN A 259 -9.11 31.93 -6.77
C ASN A 259 -9.99 33.18 -6.88
N GLU A 260 -10.54 33.66 -5.75
CA GLU A 260 -11.36 34.87 -5.69
C GLU A 260 -10.50 36.14 -5.55
N ASP A 261 -9.23 35.97 -5.15
CA ASP A 261 -8.25 37.04 -5.01
C ASP A 261 -7.74 37.51 -6.39
N GLU A 262 -8.11 38.73 -6.80
CA GLU A 262 -7.67 39.34 -8.08
C GLU A 262 -6.15 39.56 -8.18
N GLU A 263 -5.43 39.59 -7.05
CA GLU A 263 -3.97 39.76 -6.99
C GLU A 263 -3.20 38.43 -7.10
N ASN A 264 -3.87 37.27 -7.06
CA ASN A 264 -3.18 35.98 -7.11
C ASN A 264 -2.75 35.61 -8.54
N SER A 265 -1.44 35.51 -8.77
CA SER A 265 -0.86 35.05 -10.04
C SER A 265 -0.61 33.53 -10.12
N LEU A 266 -0.77 32.78 -9.02
CA LEU A 266 -0.41 31.36 -8.93
C LEU A 266 -1.62 30.45 -9.24
N SER A 267 -1.54 29.69 -10.34
CA SER A 267 -2.51 28.65 -10.75
C SER A 267 -3.92 29.18 -11.12
N ILE A 268 -3.99 30.26 -11.90
CA ILE A 268 -5.25 30.78 -12.47
C ILE A 268 -5.73 29.82 -13.58
N ASP A 269 -6.62 28.89 -13.24
CA ASP A 269 -7.23 27.96 -14.19
C ASP A 269 -8.71 27.67 -13.88
N CYS A 270 -9.38 27.03 -14.84
CA CYS A 270 -10.78 26.61 -14.71
C CYS A 270 -10.98 25.35 -13.86
N MET A 271 -9.89 24.74 -13.35
CA MET A 271 -9.96 23.54 -12.53
C MET A 271 -10.55 23.89 -11.16
N ARG A 272 -11.59 23.15 -10.79
CA ARG A 272 -12.26 23.29 -9.49
C ARG A 272 -12.25 21.94 -8.78
N ILE A 273 -11.74 21.94 -7.56
CA ILE A 273 -11.80 20.81 -6.65
C ILE A 273 -12.85 21.13 -5.60
N SER A 274 -13.81 20.22 -5.42
CA SER A 274 -14.87 20.35 -4.43
C SER A 274 -14.82 19.17 -3.47
N PHE A 275 -14.96 19.45 -2.18
CA PHE A 275 -15.31 18.43 -1.20
C PHE A 275 -16.75 17.98 -1.46
N GLU A 276 -16.97 16.66 -1.47
CA GLU A 276 -18.25 16.05 -1.78
C GLU A 276 -18.58 14.95 -0.79
N TYR A 277 -19.80 14.97 -0.27
CA TYR A 277 -20.40 13.81 0.39
C TYR A 277 -21.13 13.01 -0.69
N ASP A 278 -20.44 12.07 -1.34
CA ASP A 278 -20.90 11.37 -2.55
C ASP A 278 -21.25 9.90 -2.27
N LEU A 279 -21.71 9.17 -3.27
CA LEU A 279 -22.11 7.78 -3.22
C LEU A 279 -20.89 6.85 -3.25
N ARG A 280 -20.94 5.78 -2.46
CA ARG A 280 -20.00 4.66 -2.46
C ARG A 280 -20.26 3.69 -3.62
N LEU A 281 -20.41 4.25 -4.82
CA LEU A 281 -20.65 3.53 -6.06
C LEU A 281 -19.46 3.74 -7.01
N THR A 282 -18.82 2.65 -7.40
CA THR A 282 -17.62 2.70 -8.23
C THR A 282 -17.96 3.11 -9.66
N LEU A 283 -17.28 4.14 -10.16
CA LEU A 283 -17.36 4.63 -11.55
C LEU A 283 -18.80 5.01 -11.99
N TYR A 284 -19.72 5.33 -11.07
CA TYR A 284 -21.12 5.52 -11.42
C TYR A 284 -21.34 6.65 -12.44
N GLN A 285 -20.43 7.62 -12.51
CA GLN A 285 -20.47 8.72 -13.48
C GLN A 285 -20.08 8.29 -14.91
N HIS A 286 -19.45 7.12 -15.08
CA HIS A 286 -18.79 6.69 -16.32
C HIS A 286 -19.47 5.50 -17.04
N TRP A 287 -20.52 4.94 -16.47
CA TRP A 287 -21.34 3.86 -17.05
C TRP A 287 -22.80 3.94 -16.59
N SER A 288 -23.58 2.88 -16.72
CA SER A 288 -24.96 2.88 -16.22
C SER A 288 -25.00 2.77 -14.69
N LEU A 289 -26.05 3.33 -14.09
CA LEU A 289 -26.27 3.22 -12.65
C LEU A 289 -26.41 1.75 -12.23
N TYR A 290 -27.09 0.94 -13.06
CA TYR A 290 -27.22 -0.50 -12.86
C TYR A 290 -25.87 -1.21 -12.76
N GLU A 291 -24.98 -0.99 -13.74
CA GLU A 291 -23.65 -1.60 -13.76
C GLU A 291 -22.82 -1.15 -12.55
N SER A 292 -22.90 0.12 -12.17
CA SER A 292 -22.21 0.61 -10.99
C SER A 292 -22.67 -0.09 -9.71
N ILE A 293 -23.98 -0.21 -9.48
CA ILE A 293 -24.53 -0.91 -8.30
C ILE A 293 -24.13 -2.40 -8.31
N CYS A 294 -24.05 -3.02 -9.49
CA CYS A 294 -23.72 -4.43 -9.60
C CYS A 294 -22.24 -4.75 -9.36
N ASN A 295 -21.35 -3.81 -9.68
CA ASN A 295 -19.90 -4.00 -9.62
C ASN A 295 -19.23 -3.29 -8.43
N SER A 296 -19.97 -2.52 -7.65
CA SER A 296 -19.47 -1.91 -6.42
C SER A 296 -19.47 -2.94 -5.28
N CYS A 297 -18.32 -3.07 -4.60
CA CYS A 297 -18.15 -4.08 -3.53
C CYS A 297 -19.20 -3.95 -2.42
N TYR A 298 -19.50 -2.73 -1.97
CA TYR A 298 -20.43 -2.49 -0.86
C TYR A 298 -21.86 -2.94 -1.16
N THR A 299 -22.43 -2.49 -2.28
CA THR A 299 -23.80 -2.85 -2.69
C THR A 299 -23.90 -4.30 -3.10
N SER A 300 -22.91 -4.80 -3.85
CA SER A 300 -22.88 -6.21 -4.24
C SER A 300 -22.91 -7.16 -3.03
N CYS A 301 -22.08 -6.87 -2.01
CA CYS A 301 -22.04 -7.67 -0.79
C CYS A 301 -23.32 -7.55 0.03
N SER A 302 -23.88 -6.35 0.13
CA SER A 302 -25.12 -6.08 0.86
C SER A 302 -26.30 -6.84 0.25
N PHE A 303 -26.45 -6.80 -1.08
CA PHE A 303 -27.53 -7.48 -1.78
C PHE A 303 -27.25 -8.98 -2.03
N LYS A 304 -26.00 -9.42 -1.96
CA LYS A 304 -25.56 -10.78 -2.33
C LYS A 304 -25.93 -11.11 -3.78
N LEU A 305 -25.44 -10.27 -4.69
CA LEU A 305 -25.82 -10.29 -6.11
C LEU A 305 -25.45 -11.59 -6.86
N TRP A 306 -24.58 -12.41 -6.30
CA TRP A 306 -24.30 -13.78 -6.77
C TRP A 306 -25.47 -14.76 -6.55
N THR A 307 -26.54 -14.35 -5.86
CA THR A 307 -27.72 -15.19 -5.62
C THR A 307 -28.94 -14.69 -6.38
N LEU A 308 -29.83 -15.59 -6.81
CA LEU A 308 -31.11 -15.23 -7.44
C LEU A 308 -31.99 -14.36 -6.51
N ASN A 309 -31.93 -14.61 -5.20
CA ASN A 309 -32.66 -13.80 -4.23
C ASN A 309 -32.08 -12.37 -4.13
N GLY A 310 -30.75 -12.24 -4.16
CA GLY A 310 -30.09 -10.94 -4.18
C GLY A 310 -30.43 -10.13 -5.43
N GLN A 311 -30.50 -10.79 -6.59
CA GLN A 311 -30.95 -10.16 -7.83
C GLN A 311 -32.40 -9.66 -7.74
N LYS A 312 -33.31 -10.42 -7.11
CA LYS A 312 -34.69 -9.97 -6.84
C LYS A 312 -34.72 -8.75 -5.91
N LYS A 313 -33.94 -8.77 -4.81
CA LYS A 313 -33.81 -7.63 -3.89
C LYS A 313 -33.28 -6.37 -4.58
N LEU A 314 -32.34 -6.52 -5.52
CA LEU A 314 -31.86 -5.41 -6.33
C LEU A 314 -32.99 -4.81 -7.17
N GLN A 315 -33.86 -5.64 -7.77
CA GLN A 315 -35.01 -5.14 -8.52
C GLN A 315 -36.03 -4.44 -7.61
N GLU A 316 -36.26 -4.97 -6.41
CA GLU A 316 -37.09 -4.31 -5.39
C GLU A 316 -36.50 -2.96 -4.97
N PHE A 317 -35.18 -2.88 -4.78
CA PHE A 317 -34.47 -1.64 -4.48
C PHE A 317 -34.60 -0.61 -5.60
N LEU A 318 -34.42 -1.02 -6.86
CA LEU A 318 -34.61 -0.14 -8.02
C LEU A 318 -36.06 0.34 -8.15
N ALA A 319 -37.04 -0.48 -7.75
CA ALA A 319 -38.44 -0.11 -7.72
C ALA A 319 -38.75 0.89 -6.59
N ASP A 320 -38.15 0.73 -5.41
CA ASP A 320 -38.28 1.68 -4.28
C ASP A 320 -37.69 3.05 -4.62
N MET A 321 -36.57 3.08 -5.35
CA MET A 321 -35.99 4.33 -5.86
C MET A 321 -36.91 5.10 -6.82
N GLY A 322 -37.92 4.45 -7.40
CA GLY A 322 -38.90 5.08 -8.29
C GLY A 322 -38.33 5.59 -9.62
N LEU A 323 -37.11 5.20 -10.00
CA LEU A 323 -36.47 5.65 -11.23
C LEU A 323 -36.93 4.83 -12.45
N PRO A 324 -37.19 5.46 -13.61
CA PRO A 324 -37.50 4.73 -14.83
C PRO A 324 -36.38 3.76 -15.23
N LEU A 325 -36.72 2.53 -15.60
CA LEU A 325 -35.73 1.50 -16.00
C LEU A 325 -34.81 1.95 -17.15
N LYS A 326 -35.31 2.79 -18.07
CA LYS A 326 -34.51 3.39 -19.14
C LYS A 326 -33.40 4.28 -18.59
N GLN A 327 -33.71 5.08 -17.57
CA GLN A 327 -32.76 5.98 -16.91
C GLN A 327 -31.68 5.19 -16.14
N VAL A 328 -32.07 4.10 -15.46
CA VAL A 328 -31.15 3.24 -14.70
C VAL A 328 -30.17 2.49 -15.60
N ARG A 329 -30.59 2.11 -16.82
CA ARG A 329 -29.78 1.33 -17.78
C ARG A 329 -28.98 2.16 -18.77
N GLN A 330 -29.32 3.43 -18.99
CA GLN A 330 -28.51 4.30 -19.84
C GLN A 330 -27.28 4.81 -19.09
N LYS A 331 -26.29 5.32 -19.84
CA LYS A 331 -25.09 5.92 -19.24
C LYS A 331 -25.50 7.10 -18.36
N PHE A 332 -24.86 7.26 -17.21
CA PHE A 332 -25.11 8.35 -16.28
C PHE A 332 -25.05 9.72 -16.97
N ASN A 333 -24.06 9.96 -17.83
CA ASN A 333 -23.94 11.22 -18.56
C ASN A 333 -25.17 11.56 -19.43
N SER A 334 -25.93 10.56 -19.88
CA SER A 334 -27.17 10.74 -20.66
C SER A 334 -28.44 10.81 -19.80
N MET A 335 -28.33 10.66 -18.48
CA MET A 335 -29.45 10.77 -17.54
C MET A 335 -29.97 12.21 -17.44
N ASP A 336 -31.28 12.33 -17.23
CA ASP A 336 -31.98 13.62 -17.10
C ASP A 336 -31.42 14.42 -15.91
N LEU A 337 -31.30 15.73 -16.07
CA LEU A 337 -30.64 16.61 -15.08
C LEU A 337 -31.36 16.58 -13.72
N SER A 338 -32.70 16.63 -13.72
CA SER A 338 -33.51 16.58 -12.50
C SER A 338 -33.33 15.29 -11.71
N ILE A 339 -33.05 14.17 -12.39
CA ILE A 339 -32.76 12.89 -11.73
C ILE A 339 -31.36 12.95 -11.13
N LYS A 340 -30.37 13.45 -11.87
CA LYS A 340 -28.98 13.56 -11.37
C LYS A 340 -28.87 14.41 -10.11
N GLU A 341 -29.59 15.53 -10.05
CA GLU A 341 -29.57 16.44 -8.90
C GLU A 341 -30.09 15.77 -7.62
N ASN A 342 -31.13 14.94 -7.73
CA ASN A 342 -31.75 14.26 -6.59
C ASN A 342 -31.20 12.83 -6.35
N LEU A 343 -30.35 12.30 -7.24
CA LEU A 343 -29.97 10.89 -7.25
C LEU A 343 -29.30 10.46 -5.93
N ARG A 344 -28.48 11.34 -5.36
CA ARG A 344 -27.73 11.04 -4.12
C ARG A 344 -28.69 10.80 -2.95
N ASP A 345 -29.68 11.67 -2.80
CA ASP A 345 -30.63 11.61 -1.69
C ASP A 345 -31.63 10.46 -1.88
N VAL A 346 -32.08 10.21 -3.11
CA VAL A 346 -32.93 9.06 -3.44
C VAL A 346 -32.23 7.73 -3.11
N ILE A 347 -30.96 7.58 -3.51
CA ILE A 347 -30.20 6.37 -3.19
C ILE A 347 -29.96 6.24 -1.69
N GLU A 348 -29.71 7.33 -0.98
CA GLU A 348 -29.53 7.29 0.47
C GLU A 348 -30.80 6.88 1.21
N GLU A 349 -31.96 7.45 0.85
CA GLU A 349 -33.25 7.10 1.45
C GLU A 349 -33.59 5.62 1.22
N SER A 350 -33.49 5.15 -0.03
CA SER A 350 -33.72 3.74 -0.36
C SER A 350 -32.70 2.83 0.31
N SER A 351 -31.42 3.23 0.37
CA SER A 351 -30.36 2.43 1.02
C SER A 351 -30.65 2.20 2.50
N ASN A 352 -31.12 3.24 3.20
CA ASN A 352 -31.48 3.17 4.61
C ASN A 352 -32.63 2.18 4.86
N LYS A 353 -33.65 2.13 3.98
CA LYS A 353 -34.75 1.14 4.07
C LYS A 353 -34.26 -0.30 3.92
N PHE A 354 -33.21 -0.52 3.14
CA PHE A 354 -32.61 -1.84 2.90
C PHE A 354 -31.47 -2.18 3.89
N GLY A 355 -31.22 -1.33 4.88
CA GLY A 355 -30.22 -1.56 5.94
C GLY A 355 -28.78 -1.23 5.55
N MET A 356 -28.57 -0.49 4.46
CA MET A 356 -27.26 0.00 4.03
C MET A 356 -27.05 1.43 4.53
N LYS A 357 -26.28 1.60 5.61
CA LYS A 357 -26.08 2.90 6.28
C LYS A 357 -24.93 3.72 5.70
N ASP A 358 -23.91 3.06 5.16
CA ASP A 358 -22.64 3.68 4.73
C ASP A 358 -22.55 3.79 3.20
N ILE A 359 -23.67 4.15 2.57
CA ILE A 359 -23.72 4.37 1.12
C ILE A 359 -23.14 5.74 0.74
N ARG A 360 -23.08 6.69 1.67
CA ARG A 360 -22.47 8.00 1.45
C ARG A 360 -21.07 8.02 2.05
N ILE A 361 -20.14 8.65 1.35
CA ILE A 361 -18.73 8.76 1.72
C ILE A 361 -18.26 10.20 1.56
N GLN A 362 -17.32 10.59 2.42
CA GLN A 362 -16.59 11.83 2.24
C GLN A 362 -15.51 11.60 1.17
N THR A 363 -15.49 12.44 0.15
CA THR A 363 -14.53 12.36 -0.96
C THR A 363 -14.38 13.73 -1.61
N PHE A 364 -13.66 13.79 -2.72
CA PHE A 364 -13.48 14.99 -3.52
C PHE A 364 -13.83 14.69 -4.98
N GLY A 365 -14.41 15.69 -5.64
CA GLY A 365 -14.60 15.71 -7.07
C GLY A 365 -13.77 16.80 -7.71
N VAL A 366 -13.28 16.54 -8.91
CA VAL A 366 -12.63 17.54 -9.76
C VAL A 366 -13.49 17.83 -10.99
N HIS A 367 -13.49 19.10 -11.39
CA HIS A 367 -14.05 19.56 -12.65
C HIS A 367 -12.98 20.26 -13.47
N PHE A 368 -12.63 19.68 -14.63
CA PHE A 368 -11.68 20.28 -15.58
C PHE A 368 -12.35 21.22 -16.60
N GLY A 369 -13.69 21.25 -16.64
CA GLY A 369 -14.49 22.02 -17.58
C GLY A 369 -15.43 21.13 -18.41
N PHE A 370 -16.55 21.72 -18.86
CA PHE A 370 -17.59 21.06 -19.66
C PHE A 370 -18.19 19.80 -19.02
N LYS A 371 -17.92 18.62 -19.59
CA LYS A 371 -18.44 17.32 -19.14
C LYS A 371 -17.43 16.51 -18.33
N ASN A 372 -16.21 17.02 -18.17
CA ASN A 372 -15.12 16.29 -17.56
C ASN A 372 -15.15 16.50 -16.05
N ARG A 373 -15.97 15.67 -15.39
CA ARG A 373 -16.06 15.54 -13.93
C ARG A 373 -15.57 14.16 -13.52
N PHE A 374 -14.71 14.10 -12.52
CA PHE A 374 -14.17 12.85 -12.00
C PHE A 374 -14.19 12.88 -10.47
N LEU A 375 -14.55 11.76 -9.85
CA LEU A 375 -14.30 11.55 -8.43
C LEU A 375 -12.87 11.05 -8.23
N ALA A 376 -12.32 11.26 -7.03
CA ALA A 376 -10.97 10.81 -6.71
C ALA A 376 -10.83 9.28 -6.89
N SER A 377 -11.86 8.51 -6.50
CA SER A 377 -11.90 7.07 -6.67
C SER A 377 -11.92 6.63 -8.14
N ASP A 378 -12.53 7.44 -9.04
CA ASP A 378 -12.52 7.14 -10.48
C ASP A 378 -11.10 7.19 -11.04
N MET A 379 -10.32 8.20 -10.62
CA MET A 379 -8.92 8.37 -11.01
C MET A 379 -8.06 7.21 -10.49
N VAL A 380 -8.26 6.80 -9.24
CA VAL A 380 -7.55 5.66 -8.64
C VAL A 380 -7.83 4.38 -9.42
N HIS A 381 -9.10 4.07 -9.69
CA HIS A 381 -9.45 2.85 -10.43
C HIS A 381 -8.90 2.86 -11.86
N ALA A 382 -8.92 4.01 -12.54
CA ALA A 382 -8.38 4.16 -13.88
C ALA A 382 -6.84 4.00 -13.91
N ALA A 383 -6.14 4.69 -13.02
CA ALA A 383 -4.67 4.60 -12.91
C ALA A 383 -4.23 3.17 -12.52
N ALA A 384 -4.91 2.54 -11.56
CA ALA A 384 -4.64 1.17 -11.15
C ALA A 384 -4.87 0.15 -12.28
N ALA A 385 -5.82 0.40 -13.19
CA ALA A 385 -6.07 -0.48 -14.32
C ALA A 385 -5.03 -0.32 -15.45
N LEU A 386 -4.48 0.88 -15.63
CA LEU A 386 -3.38 1.13 -16.56
C LEU A 386 -2.06 0.53 -16.05
N LEU A 387 -1.79 0.70 -14.75
CA LEU A 387 -0.55 0.25 -14.11
C LEU A 387 -0.39 -1.28 -14.17
N GLU A 388 -1.47 -2.03 -13.96
CA GLU A 388 -1.49 -3.50 -14.00
C GLU A 388 -2.12 -4.05 -15.29
N SER A 389 -1.98 -3.34 -16.40
CA SER A 389 -2.45 -3.86 -17.70
C SER A 389 -1.78 -5.19 -18.02
N ALA A 390 -2.58 -6.19 -18.38
CA ALA A 390 -2.13 -7.53 -18.76
C ALA A 390 -1.97 -7.70 -20.29
N GLU A 391 -1.88 -6.59 -21.02
CA GLU A 391 -1.65 -6.60 -22.46
C GLU A 391 -0.22 -7.10 -22.80
N LYS A 392 -0.10 -7.94 -23.81
CA LYS A 392 1.08 -8.79 -24.03
C LYS A 392 2.34 -8.07 -24.53
N ASP A 393 2.20 -6.83 -25.00
CA ASP A 393 3.26 -6.12 -25.73
C ASP A 393 3.92 -5.00 -24.91
N GLU A 394 3.61 -4.87 -23.62
CA GLU A 394 3.96 -3.68 -22.82
C GLU A 394 4.82 -4.07 -21.61
N SER A 395 5.93 -3.36 -21.42
CA SER A 395 6.75 -3.54 -20.23
C SER A 395 6.06 -2.93 -18.99
N ASN A 396 6.42 -3.41 -17.80
CA ASN A 396 5.91 -2.81 -16.56
C ASN A 396 6.25 -1.31 -16.47
N SER A 397 7.41 -0.91 -17.00
CA SER A 397 7.83 0.50 -17.09
C SER A 397 6.94 1.31 -18.03
N ASP A 398 6.51 0.75 -19.16
CA ASP A 398 5.57 1.43 -20.06
C ASP A 398 4.21 1.64 -19.41
N ASN A 399 3.72 0.63 -18.67
CA ASN A 399 2.47 0.73 -17.90
C ASN A 399 2.57 1.81 -16.82
N PHE A 400 3.71 1.88 -16.12
CA PHE A 400 3.97 2.92 -15.13
C PHE A 400 3.89 4.32 -15.74
N ILE A 401 4.57 4.56 -16.87
CA ILE A 401 4.55 5.86 -17.54
C ILE A 401 3.14 6.21 -18.04
N LYS A 402 2.39 5.25 -18.59
CA LYS A 402 0.99 5.48 -18.99
C LYS A 402 0.09 5.86 -17.83
N ALA A 403 0.23 5.19 -16.69
CA ALA A 403 -0.51 5.53 -15.48
C ALA A 403 -0.13 6.93 -14.97
N LEU A 404 1.16 7.28 -14.99
CA LEU A 404 1.69 8.59 -14.63
C LEU A 404 1.18 9.72 -15.55
N GLU A 405 1.09 9.45 -16.85
CA GLU A 405 0.54 10.38 -17.85
C GLU A 405 -0.96 10.60 -17.67
N ALA A 406 -1.72 9.55 -17.33
CA ALA A 406 -3.18 9.63 -17.13
C ALA A 406 -3.59 10.53 -15.96
N LEU A 407 -2.69 10.78 -15.00
CA LEU A 407 -2.91 11.75 -13.92
C LEU A 407 -2.81 13.22 -14.37
N SER A 408 -2.31 13.47 -15.58
CA SER A 408 -2.14 14.82 -16.12
C SER A 408 -3.38 15.30 -16.85
N ARG A 409 -3.79 16.56 -16.62
CA ARG A 409 -4.92 17.20 -17.32
C ARG A 409 -4.80 17.22 -18.84
N SER A 410 -3.56 17.21 -19.34
CA SER A 410 -3.27 17.22 -20.78
C SER A 410 -3.69 15.94 -21.49
N ASN A 411 -3.80 14.81 -20.78
CA ASN A 411 -3.99 13.50 -21.40
C ASN A 411 -5.24 12.77 -20.90
N LEU A 412 -6.41 13.37 -21.12
CA LEU A 412 -7.68 12.77 -20.76
C LEU A 412 -8.00 11.50 -21.56
N GLU A 413 -7.43 11.31 -22.75
CA GLU A 413 -7.65 10.11 -23.55
C GLU A 413 -7.13 8.85 -22.83
N ARG A 414 -5.92 8.91 -22.28
CA ARG A 414 -5.35 7.83 -21.45
C ARG A 414 -6.21 7.55 -20.23
N LEU A 415 -6.70 8.60 -19.56
CA LEU A 415 -7.60 8.45 -18.42
C LEU A 415 -8.89 7.70 -18.80
N HIS A 416 -9.54 8.06 -19.90
CA HIS A 416 -10.76 7.37 -20.36
C HIS A 416 -10.48 5.91 -20.77
N SER A 417 -9.34 5.64 -21.41
CA SER A 417 -8.88 4.28 -21.68
C SER A 417 -8.71 3.47 -20.39
N GLY A 418 -8.08 4.06 -19.36
CA GLY A 418 -7.95 3.47 -18.03
C GLY A 418 -9.29 3.20 -17.35
N ILE A 419 -10.27 4.10 -17.49
CA ILE A 419 -11.63 3.90 -16.98
C ILE A 419 -12.29 2.68 -17.63
N ASP A 420 -12.11 2.48 -18.94
CA ASP A 420 -12.69 1.34 -19.64
C ASP A 420 -12.01 0.01 -19.25
N LEU A 421 -10.69 0.02 -19.01
CA LEU A 421 -9.98 -1.12 -18.42
C LEU A 421 -10.45 -1.40 -16.98
N ALA A 422 -10.68 -0.36 -16.19
CA ALA A 422 -11.17 -0.48 -14.81
C ALA A 422 -12.56 -1.13 -14.77
N LYS A 423 -13.47 -0.76 -15.69
CA LYS A 423 -14.79 -1.41 -15.82
C LYS A 423 -14.64 -2.90 -16.10
N LYS A 424 -13.76 -3.29 -17.03
CA LYS A 424 -13.47 -4.72 -17.32
C LYS A 424 -12.95 -5.43 -16.08
N LYS A 425 -11.99 -4.83 -15.37
CA LYS A 425 -11.42 -5.38 -14.12
C LYS A 425 -12.49 -5.61 -13.05
N LEU A 426 -13.36 -4.63 -12.81
CA LEU A 426 -14.43 -4.73 -11.81
C LEU A 426 -15.47 -5.80 -12.16
N MET A 427 -15.84 -5.91 -13.44
CA MET A 427 -16.74 -6.97 -13.92
C MET A 427 -16.11 -8.36 -13.74
N ALA A 428 -14.83 -8.52 -14.07
CA ALA A 428 -14.09 -9.77 -13.88
C ALA A 428 -14.00 -10.15 -12.39
N ILE A 429 -13.71 -9.18 -11.50
CA ILE A 429 -13.69 -9.41 -10.05
C ILE A 429 -15.04 -9.94 -9.57
N GLN A 430 -16.13 -9.26 -9.94
CA GLN A 430 -17.47 -9.65 -9.50
C GLN A 430 -17.88 -11.04 -10.00
N GLN A 431 -17.53 -11.40 -11.25
CA GLN A 431 -17.79 -12.71 -11.81
C GLN A 431 -16.99 -13.81 -11.11
N THR A 432 -15.70 -13.57 -10.84
CA THR A 432 -14.84 -14.50 -10.11
C THR A 432 -15.31 -14.69 -8.67
N VAL A 433 -15.68 -13.61 -7.97
CA VAL A 433 -16.26 -13.69 -6.62
C VAL A 433 -17.53 -14.53 -6.61
N ALA A 434 -18.45 -14.28 -7.55
CA ALA A 434 -19.67 -15.07 -7.67
C ALA A 434 -19.35 -16.55 -7.93
N SER A 435 -18.40 -16.84 -8.83
CA SER A 435 -17.95 -18.20 -9.11
C SER A 435 -17.43 -18.88 -7.84
N CYS A 436 -16.44 -18.27 -7.16
CA CYS A 436 -15.82 -18.81 -5.95
C CYS A 436 -16.83 -19.13 -4.83
N ILE A 437 -17.83 -18.26 -4.62
CA ILE A 437 -18.87 -18.46 -3.61
C ILE A 437 -19.85 -19.55 -4.05
N CYS A 438 -20.32 -19.53 -5.30
CA CYS A 438 -21.30 -20.49 -5.80
C CYS A 438 -20.75 -21.92 -5.90
N THR A 439 -19.47 -22.09 -6.23
CA THR A 439 -18.80 -23.40 -6.27
C THR A 439 -18.16 -23.80 -4.95
N ASN A 440 -18.33 -22.99 -3.89
CA ASN A 440 -17.80 -23.24 -2.55
C ASN A 440 -16.29 -23.53 -2.52
N LEU A 441 -15.51 -22.72 -3.25
CA LEU A 441 -14.04 -22.86 -3.33
C LEU A 441 -13.31 -22.31 -2.10
N ILE A 442 -14.01 -21.59 -1.22
CA ILE A 442 -13.44 -21.01 0.00
C ILE A 442 -13.45 -22.07 1.09
N LEU A 443 -12.26 -22.53 1.46
CA LEU A 443 -12.08 -23.60 2.44
C LEU A 443 -11.56 -23.02 3.76
N SER A 444 -12.15 -23.42 4.88
CA SER A 444 -11.63 -23.10 6.21
C SER A 444 -10.55 -24.11 6.58
N GLN A 445 -9.31 -23.67 6.72
CA GLN A 445 -8.15 -24.51 7.10
C GLN A 445 -7.95 -24.60 8.62
N GLY A 446 -8.82 -23.97 9.40
CA GLY A 446 -8.72 -23.88 10.85
C GLY A 446 -8.49 -22.43 11.27
N PRO A 447 -7.24 -21.94 11.27
CA PRO A 447 -6.92 -20.57 11.68
C PRO A 447 -7.17 -19.52 10.58
N PHE A 448 -7.30 -19.91 9.31
CA PHE A 448 -7.57 -19.01 8.20
C PHE A 448 -8.47 -19.65 7.13
N LEU A 449 -9.01 -18.80 6.25
CA LEU A 449 -9.69 -19.19 5.01
C LEU A 449 -8.68 -19.26 3.88
N TYR A 450 -8.87 -20.20 2.96
CA TYR A 450 -8.00 -20.39 1.80
C TYR A 450 -8.82 -20.48 0.52
N CYS A 451 -8.37 -19.79 -0.53
CA CYS A 451 -8.93 -19.87 -1.88
C CYS A 451 -7.80 -19.94 -2.92
N TYR A 452 -7.96 -20.79 -3.93
CA TYR A 452 -6.99 -20.95 -5.02
C TYR A 452 -7.68 -20.81 -6.37
N LEU A 453 -7.17 -19.91 -7.21
CA LEU A 453 -7.58 -19.78 -8.59
C LEU A 453 -6.80 -20.77 -9.46
N MET A 454 -7.50 -21.45 -10.36
CA MET A 454 -6.88 -22.37 -11.30
C MET A 454 -6.51 -21.64 -12.59
N GLU A 455 -5.59 -22.18 -13.37
CA GLU A 455 -5.22 -21.63 -14.68
C GLU A 455 -6.42 -21.55 -15.64
N GLY A 456 -7.37 -22.48 -15.53
CA GLY A 456 -8.61 -22.48 -16.32
C GLY A 456 -9.65 -21.43 -15.88
N THR A 457 -9.41 -20.66 -14.82
CA THR A 457 -10.33 -19.63 -14.37
C THR A 457 -10.39 -18.48 -15.39
N PRO A 458 -11.58 -18.00 -15.77
CA PRO A 458 -11.71 -16.83 -16.65
C PRO A 458 -10.95 -15.63 -16.10
N ASP A 459 -10.29 -14.88 -16.99
CA ASP A 459 -9.55 -13.66 -16.64
C ASP A 459 -8.43 -13.83 -15.60
N VAL A 460 -7.95 -15.07 -15.34
CA VAL A 460 -6.91 -15.34 -14.33
C VAL A 460 -5.65 -14.50 -14.52
N LYS A 461 -5.31 -14.13 -15.76
CA LYS A 461 -4.17 -13.27 -16.09
C LYS A 461 -4.26 -11.88 -15.47
N LEU A 462 -5.47 -11.34 -15.28
CA LEU A 462 -5.68 -10.08 -14.57
C LEU A 462 -5.31 -10.25 -13.09
N PHE A 463 -5.57 -11.42 -12.51
CA PHE A 463 -5.31 -11.74 -11.11
C PHE A 463 -3.93 -12.34 -10.85
N SER A 464 -3.06 -12.39 -11.87
CA SER A 464 -1.63 -12.70 -11.72
C SER A 464 -0.82 -11.48 -11.26
N LYS A 465 -1.43 -10.30 -11.18
CA LYS A 465 -0.82 -9.05 -10.71
C LYS A 465 -1.20 -8.75 -9.23
N PRO A 466 -0.28 -8.22 -8.40
CA PRO A 466 -0.49 -8.08 -6.96
C PRO A 466 -1.70 -7.23 -6.54
N MET A 467 -1.91 -6.05 -7.11
CA MET A 467 -2.99 -5.14 -6.68
C MET A 467 -4.36 -5.70 -7.09
N ALA A 468 -4.47 -6.25 -8.31
CA ALA A 468 -5.68 -6.89 -8.80
C ALA A 468 -6.06 -8.12 -7.96
N LEU A 469 -5.09 -8.97 -7.61
CA LEU A 469 -5.32 -10.12 -6.74
C LEU A 469 -5.70 -9.71 -5.32
N THR A 470 -5.03 -8.69 -4.77
CA THR A 470 -5.34 -8.14 -3.44
C THR A 470 -6.75 -7.56 -3.40
N LEU A 471 -7.14 -6.79 -4.42
CA LEU A 471 -8.49 -6.23 -4.54
C LEU A 471 -9.56 -7.34 -4.67
N LEU A 472 -9.29 -8.37 -5.48
CA LEU A 472 -10.15 -9.55 -5.58
C LEU A 472 -10.29 -10.26 -4.23
N CYS A 473 -9.17 -10.48 -3.53
CA CYS A 473 -9.13 -11.16 -2.23
C CYS A 473 -9.97 -10.40 -1.18
N LYS A 474 -9.80 -9.07 -1.09
CA LYS A 474 -10.58 -8.21 -0.18
C LYS A 474 -12.07 -8.22 -0.51
N TYR A 475 -12.42 -8.14 -1.80
CA TYR A 475 -13.81 -8.27 -2.22
C TYR A 475 -14.38 -9.64 -1.82
N LEU A 476 -13.66 -10.72 -2.15
CA LEU A 476 -14.08 -12.09 -1.87
C LEU A 476 -14.33 -12.31 -0.39
N LEU A 477 -13.45 -11.81 0.47
CA LEU A 477 -13.62 -11.89 1.93
C LEU A 477 -14.87 -11.14 2.40
N LYS A 478 -15.08 -9.89 1.97
CA LYS A 478 -16.29 -9.11 2.28
C LYS A 478 -17.56 -9.86 1.84
N ALA A 479 -17.56 -10.38 0.62
CA ALA A 479 -18.68 -11.14 0.07
C ALA A 479 -18.94 -12.46 0.83
N PHE A 480 -17.87 -13.14 1.25
CA PHE A 480 -17.95 -14.39 2.01
C PHE A 480 -18.49 -14.16 3.43
N VAL A 481 -18.04 -13.13 4.15
CA VAL A 481 -18.51 -12.77 5.50
C VAL A 481 -20.02 -12.47 5.49
N HIS A 482 -20.53 -11.83 4.44
CA HIS A 482 -21.96 -11.62 4.24
C HIS A 482 -22.71 -12.91 3.90
N SER A 483 -22.07 -13.85 3.20
CA SER A 483 -22.69 -15.13 2.79
C SER A 483 -22.74 -16.16 3.90
N THR A 484 -21.67 -16.29 4.68
CA THR A 484 -21.50 -17.37 5.65
C THR A 484 -22.39 -17.21 6.86
N ARG A 485 -22.93 -18.34 7.33
CA ARG A 485 -23.69 -18.43 8.59
C ARG A 485 -22.77 -18.76 9.77
N ASN A 486 -21.55 -19.25 9.51
CA ASN A 486 -20.62 -19.64 10.56
C ASN A 486 -19.97 -18.40 11.19
N LYS A 487 -20.25 -18.16 12.47
CA LYS A 487 -19.71 -16.99 13.22
C LYS A 487 -18.19 -17.00 13.29
N ARG A 488 -17.56 -18.18 13.42
CA ARG A 488 -16.10 -18.30 13.48
C ARG A 488 -15.47 -17.86 12.16
N CYS A 489 -15.97 -18.39 11.04
CA CYS A 489 -15.43 -18.07 9.71
C CYS A 489 -15.55 -16.59 9.33
N LYS A 490 -16.41 -15.81 10.01
CA LYS A 490 -16.49 -14.35 9.79
C LYS A 490 -15.27 -13.59 10.32
N LEU A 491 -14.59 -14.15 11.32
CA LEU A 491 -13.46 -13.53 11.99
C LEU A 491 -12.11 -14.07 11.49
N LEU A 492 -12.13 -14.97 10.51
CA LEU A 492 -10.91 -15.56 9.99
C LEU A 492 -10.33 -14.69 8.87
N PRO A 493 -9.01 -14.58 8.79
CA PRO A 493 -8.33 -13.97 7.65
C PRO A 493 -8.45 -14.84 6.41
N LEU A 494 -8.08 -14.29 5.24
CA LEU A 494 -8.10 -15.01 3.97
C LEU A 494 -6.72 -15.01 3.31
N ILE A 495 -6.30 -16.20 2.87
CA ILE A 495 -5.18 -16.39 1.96
C ILE A 495 -5.74 -16.74 0.60
N MET A 496 -5.29 -16.02 -0.42
CA MET A 496 -5.64 -16.27 -1.80
C MET A 496 -4.40 -16.52 -2.63
N ALA A 497 -4.45 -17.53 -3.49
CA ALA A 497 -3.35 -17.86 -4.40
C ALA A 497 -3.84 -17.93 -5.85
N ALA A 498 -3.00 -17.46 -6.77
CA ALA A 498 -3.26 -17.48 -8.21
C ALA A 498 -1.98 -17.85 -8.98
N PRO A 499 -2.09 -18.43 -10.20
CA PRO A 499 -0.92 -18.69 -11.03
C PRO A 499 -0.24 -17.37 -11.45
N LYS A 500 1.07 -17.27 -11.26
CA LYS A 500 1.87 -16.12 -11.73
C LYS A 500 2.54 -16.43 -13.06
N ASP A 501 3.39 -17.46 -13.08
CA ASP A 501 4.09 -17.93 -14.27
C ASP A 501 3.96 -19.45 -14.35
N VAL A 502 3.28 -19.91 -15.41
CA VAL A 502 2.98 -21.32 -15.66
C VAL A 502 4.24 -22.08 -16.07
N GLU A 503 5.15 -21.46 -16.85
CA GLU A 503 6.38 -22.10 -17.30
C GLU A 503 7.33 -22.33 -16.13
N LYS A 504 7.42 -21.36 -15.23
CA LYS A 504 8.23 -21.48 -14.01
C LYS A 504 7.53 -22.25 -12.89
N GLY A 505 6.25 -22.60 -13.03
CA GLY A 505 5.47 -23.27 -11.99
C GLY A 505 5.39 -22.46 -10.69
N THR A 506 5.15 -21.16 -10.80
CA THR A 506 5.07 -20.22 -9.66
C THR A 506 3.65 -19.71 -9.46
N VAL A 507 3.27 -19.55 -8.20
CA VAL A 507 2.01 -18.95 -7.79
C VAL A 507 2.29 -17.70 -6.97
N ILE A 508 1.47 -16.67 -7.16
CA ILE A 508 1.41 -15.52 -6.27
C ILE A 508 0.44 -15.86 -5.13
N VAL A 509 0.83 -15.53 -3.90
CA VAL A 509 0.06 -15.77 -2.68
C VAL A 509 -0.09 -14.43 -1.95
N VAL A 510 -1.33 -14.09 -1.58
CA VAL A 510 -1.67 -12.87 -0.85
C VAL A 510 -2.40 -13.27 0.43
N GLY A 511 -1.93 -12.76 1.56
CA GLY A 511 -2.60 -12.88 2.86
C GLY A 511 -3.24 -11.56 3.27
N ILE A 512 -4.53 -11.55 3.58
CA ILE A 512 -5.25 -10.37 4.08
C ILE A 512 -5.86 -10.60 5.47
N PRO A 513 -5.88 -9.58 6.34
CA PRO A 513 -6.44 -9.70 7.68
C PRO A 513 -7.96 -9.94 7.65
N PRO A 514 -8.56 -10.33 8.79
CA PRO A 514 -10.01 -10.48 8.89
C PRO A 514 -10.76 -9.18 8.57
N GLU A 515 -11.91 -9.31 7.93
CA GLU A 515 -12.78 -8.16 7.68
C GLU A 515 -13.57 -7.79 8.94
N SER A 516 -13.35 -6.58 9.44
CA SER A 516 -14.13 -5.98 10.54
C SER A 516 -14.23 -4.47 10.36
N GLU A 517 -15.36 -3.89 10.76
CA GLU A 517 -15.56 -2.43 10.78
C GLU A 517 -14.59 -1.73 11.75
N THR A 518 -14.18 -2.43 12.82
CA THR A 518 -13.20 -1.95 13.81
C THR A 518 -11.79 -2.43 13.50
N SER A 519 -11.53 -2.94 12.29
CA SER A 519 -10.20 -3.41 11.90
C SER A 519 -9.22 -2.24 11.96
N ASP A 520 -8.11 -2.47 12.65
CA ASP A 520 -6.91 -1.61 12.67
C ASP A 520 -6.09 -1.72 11.37
N LYS A 521 -6.54 -2.55 10.41
CA LYS A 521 -5.92 -2.81 9.10
C LYS A 521 -4.49 -3.33 9.19
N LYS A 522 -4.10 -3.87 10.35
CA LYS A 522 -2.81 -4.52 10.58
C LYS A 522 -2.79 -5.93 10.01
N ASN A 523 -1.67 -6.32 9.40
CA ASN A 523 -1.51 -7.60 8.73
C ASN A 523 -0.32 -8.37 9.27
N PHE A 524 -0.55 -9.58 9.79
CA PHE A 524 0.52 -10.42 10.34
C PHE A 524 1.09 -11.44 9.34
N PHE A 525 0.56 -11.50 8.11
CA PHE A 525 0.95 -12.55 7.17
C PHE A 525 2.40 -12.43 6.68
N GLY A 526 3.00 -11.24 6.67
CA GLY A 526 4.40 -11.08 6.27
C GLY A 526 5.34 -12.00 7.05
N ARG A 527 5.46 -11.76 8.36
CA ARG A 527 6.26 -12.61 9.27
C ARG A 527 5.76 -14.05 9.37
N ALA A 528 4.44 -14.28 9.26
CA ALA A 528 3.91 -15.64 9.29
C ALA A 528 4.34 -16.47 8.06
N PHE A 529 4.39 -15.85 6.87
CA PHE A 529 4.86 -16.49 5.65
C PHE A 529 6.36 -16.77 5.69
N GLU A 530 7.16 -15.84 6.21
CA GLU A 530 8.59 -16.02 6.38
C GLU A 530 8.91 -17.23 7.29
N LYS A 531 8.31 -17.29 8.49
CA LYS A 531 8.49 -18.43 9.42
C LYS A 531 8.00 -19.77 8.83
N ALA A 532 6.90 -19.75 8.07
CA ALA A 532 6.40 -20.94 7.39
C ALA A 532 7.36 -21.40 6.27
N ALA A 533 7.98 -20.46 5.56
CA ALA A 533 8.98 -20.76 4.54
C ALA A 533 10.26 -21.37 5.13
N GLU A 534 10.79 -20.78 6.22
CA GLU A 534 11.98 -21.24 6.93
C GLU A 534 11.79 -22.65 7.50
N SER A 535 10.69 -22.90 8.20
CA SER A 535 10.41 -24.18 8.84
C SER A 535 10.27 -25.35 7.85
N THR A 536 9.89 -25.08 6.61
CA THR A 536 9.66 -26.09 5.57
C THR A 536 10.69 -26.10 4.44
N ASN A 537 11.69 -25.21 4.51
CA ASN A 537 12.60 -24.91 3.42
C ASN A 537 11.84 -24.79 2.08
N SER A 538 10.75 -24.02 2.08
CA SER A 538 9.93 -23.79 0.89
C SER A 538 10.56 -22.72 0.01
N ARG A 539 10.56 -22.94 -1.30
CA ARG A 539 11.06 -21.98 -2.28
C ARG A 539 10.05 -20.84 -2.42
N THR A 540 10.25 -19.81 -1.60
CA THR A 540 9.49 -18.57 -1.60
C THR A 540 10.36 -17.41 -2.08
N LEU A 541 9.73 -16.39 -2.62
CA LEU A 541 10.36 -15.14 -2.97
C LEU A 541 9.49 -13.99 -2.44
N HIS A 542 10.08 -13.19 -1.56
CA HIS A 542 9.49 -11.99 -0.96
C HIS A 542 9.96 -10.76 -1.75
N ASP A 543 9.58 -10.65 -3.02
CA ASP A 543 10.03 -9.57 -3.90
C ASP A 543 9.16 -8.31 -3.82
N HIS A 544 7.90 -8.43 -3.40
CA HIS A 544 6.99 -7.29 -3.29
C HIS A 544 7.32 -6.43 -2.05
N PHE A 545 7.08 -5.10 -2.11
CA PHE A 545 7.33 -4.20 -0.99
C PHE A 545 6.43 -4.48 0.23
N ASP A 546 5.17 -4.90 -0.02
CA ASP A 546 4.32 -5.50 1.02
C ASP A 546 4.72 -6.96 1.28
N THR A 547 5.12 -7.29 2.51
CA THR A 547 5.60 -8.63 2.88
C THR A 547 4.48 -9.68 2.89
N SER A 548 3.22 -9.26 2.99
CA SER A 548 2.04 -10.11 2.89
C SER A 548 1.75 -10.67 1.48
N ILE A 549 2.59 -10.33 0.49
CA ILE A 549 2.52 -10.83 -0.89
C ILE A 549 3.81 -11.57 -1.22
N ILE A 550 3.70 -12.85 -1.56
CA ILE A 550 4.85 -13.70 -1.86
C ILE A 550 4.66 -14.47 -3.17
N GLU A 551 5.77 -14.88 -3.77
CA GLU A 551 5.76 -15.91 -4.79
C GLU A 551 6.19 -17.23 -4.20
N LEU A 552 5.51 -18.30 -4.59
CA LEU A 552 5.73 -19.64 -4.07
C LEU A 552 5.79 -20.63 -5.23
N LYS A 553 6.68 -21.62 -5.15
CA LYS A 553 6.68 -22.75 -6.09
C LYS A 553 5.45 -23.64 -5.85
N SER A 554 4.73 -23.97 -6.92
CA SER A 554 3.49 -24.77 -6.86
C SER A 554 3.66 -26.11 -6.13
N GLU A 555 4.83 -26.72 -6.26
CA GLU A 555 5.20 -28.00 -5.62
C GLU A 555 5.28 -27.89 -4.08
N ASP A 556 5.73 -26.75 -3.57
CA ASP A 556 5.98 -26.51 -2.15
C ASP A 556 4.72 -26.03 -1.41
N ARG A 557 3.64 -25.74 -2.14
CA ARG A 557 2.40 -25.15 -1.61
C ARG A 557 1.75 -25.97 -0.51
N SER A 558 1.70 -27.29 -0.62
CA SER A 558 1.04 -28.12 0.40
C SER A 558 1.78 -28.06 1.73
N LYS A 559 3.10 -28.33 1.71
CA LYS A 559 3.93 -28.29 2.92
C LYS A 559 3.95 -26.90 3.57
N PHE A 560 3.99 -25.84 2.76
CA PHE A 560 3.95 -24.47 3.22
C PHE A 560 2.64 -24.15 3.96
N LEU A 561 1.49 -24.54 3.39
CA LEU A 561 0.19 -24.32 4.01
C LEU A 561 0.04 -25.14 5.30
N ASP A 562 0.52 -26.38 5.35
CA ASP A 562 0.46 -27.22 6.55
C ASP A 562 1.29 -26.63 7.72
N ALA A 563 2.47 -26.09 7.42
CA ALA A 563 3.28 -25.38 8.40
C ALA A 563 2.61 -24.08 8.87
N LEU A 564 1.99 -23.34 7.95
CA LEU A 564 1.27 -22.12 8.29
C LEU A 564 0.03 -22.40 9.15
N ILE A 565 -0.69 -23.51 8.91
CA ILE A 565 -1.78 -23.97 9.78
C ILE A 565 -1.23 -24.25 11.18
N THR A 566 -0.10 -24.94 11.29
CA THR A 566 0.52 -25.26 12.58
C THR A 566 0.99 -24.01 13.32
N LEU A 567 1.50 -23.00 12.61
CA LEU A 567 1.99 -21.74 13.17
C LEU A 567 0.86 -20.86 13.72
N LEU A 568 -0.31 -20.89 13.09
CA LEU A 568 -1.43 -19.99 13.39
C LEU A 568 -2.56 -20.64 14.20
N SER A 569 -2.51 -21.97 14.42
CA SER A 569 -3.48 -22.72 15.24
C SER A 569 -3.10 -22.67 16.71
#